data_AF-S6TZZ9-F1
#
_entry.id   AF-S6TZZ9-F1
#
_cell.length_a   1.000
_cell.length_b   1.000
_cell.length_c   1.000
_cell.angle_alpha   90.00
_cell.angle_beta   90.00
_cell.angle_gamma   90.00
#
_symmetry.space_group_name_H-M   'P 1'
#
loop_
_entity.id
_entity.type
_entity.pdbx_description
1 polymer ?
#
loop_
_entity_poly.entity_id
_entity_poly.type
_entity_poly.pdbx_seq_one_letter_code
_entity_poly.pdbx_strand_id
1 'polypeptide(L)'
;AAGFYDDWQNGRDPAGITTQDPELSKRLDPVEGGRRLANYLRVLVLEAQTMARACGKSHLHNLDPEDLVALTVESAAMARVPLAGTSWIPGSGTGY
;
A
#
# COMPACT_ATOMS: atom_id res chain seq x y z
N ALA A 1 7.36 -17.52 10.35
CA ALA A 1 7.01 -16.23 9.71
C ALA A 1 6.82 -16.48 8.23
N ALA A 2 5.97 -15.73 7.53
CA ALA A 2 5.89 -15.82 6.07
C ALA A 2 7.28 -15.42 5.53
N GLY A 3 8.08 -16.43 5.18
CA GLY A 3 9.46 -16.25 4.74
C GLY A 3 9.44 -15.77 3.31
N PHE A 4 9.60 -14.47 3.11
CA PHE A 4 9.87 -13.92 1.80
C PHE A 4 11.29 -14.35 1.41
N TYR A 5 11.45 -14.83 0.19
CA TYR A 5 12.77 -15.13 -0.36
C TYR A 5 13.39 -13.81 -0.83
N ASP A 6 14.50 -13.39 -0.21
CA ASP A 6 15.18 -12.11 -0.47
C ASP A 6 16.41 -12.25 -1.38
N ASP A 7 16.86 -13.49 -1.62
CA ASP A 7 17.99 -13.84 -2.48
C ASP A 7 17.61 -14.03 -3.97
N TRP A 8 16.66 -13.27 -4.48
CA TRP A 8 16.09 -13.40 -5.84
C TRP A 8 17.16 -13.37 -6.95
N GLN A 9 18.25 -12.62 -6.77
CA GLN A 9 19.38 -12.55 -7.69
C GLN A 9 20.09 -13.90 -7.91
N ASN A 10 19.97 -14.83 -6.96
CA ASN A 10 20.60 -16.14 -7.03
C ASN A 10 19.82 -17.12 -7.94
N GLY A 11 18.61 -16.75 -8.40
CA GLY A 11 17.79 -17.57 -9.28
C GLY A 11 17.25 -18.85 -8.64
N ARG A 12 17.31 -18.96 -7.31
CA ARG A 12 16.92 -20.16 -6.52
C ARG A 12 15.60 -19.97 -5.76
N ASP A 13 14.74 -19.10 -6.27
CA ASP A 13 13.45 -18.79 -5.67
C ASP A 13 12.59 -20.07 -5.53
N PRO A 14 12.28 -20.50 -4.30
CA PRO A 14 11.51 -21.71 -4.06
C PRO A 14 10.06 -21.60 -4.53
N ALA A 15 9.53 -20.37 -4.70
CA ALA A 15 8.19 -20.12 -5.21
C ALA A 15 8.10 -20.25 -6.74
N GLY A 16 9.24 -20.31 -7.45
CA GLY A 16 9.27 -20.46 -8.90
C GLY A 16 9.00 -19.17 -9.69
N ILE A 17 9.05 -18.00 -9.05
CA ILE A 17 8.78 -16.70 -9.69
C ILE A 17 10.07 -16.13 -10.29
N THR A 18 11.11 -16.00 -9.48
CA THR A 18 12.41 -15.41 -9.87
C THR A 18 13.47 -16.50 -10.09
N THR A 19 13.22 -17.39 -11.06
CA THR A 19 14.13 -18.49 -11.41
C THR A 19 14.10 -18.83 -12.89
N GLN A 20 15.18 -19.39 -13.41
CA GLN A 20 15.27 -20.00 -14.74
C GLN A 20 15.41 -21.54 -14.67
N ASP A 21 15.42 -22.11 -13.47
CA ASP A 21 15.50 -23.56 -13.27
C ASP A 21 14.15 -24.20 -13.67
N PRO A 22 14.13 -25.15 -14.62
CA PRO A 22 12.91 -25.84 -15.04
C PRO A 22 12.16 -26.56 -13.90
N GLU A 23 12.86 -27.04 -12.87
CA GLU A 23 12.25 -27.73 -11.74
C GLU A 23 11.64 -26.76 -10.73
N LEU A 24 12.23 -25.57 -10.56
CA LEU A 24 11.69 -24.54 -9.68
C LEU A 24 10.53 -23.79 -10.35
N SER A 25 10.64 -23.44 -11.64
CA SER A 25 9.60 -22.71 -12.38
C SER A 25 8.27 -23.46 -12.44
N LYS A 26 8.29 -24.81 -12.53
CA LYS A 26 7.08 -25.66 -12.47
C LYS A 26 6.26 -25.50 -11.19
N ARG A 27 6.83 -24.94 -10.12
CA ARG A 27 6.14 -24.76 -8.84
C ARG A 27 5.11 -23.63 -8.90
N LEU A 28 5.26 -22.69 -9.83
CA LEU A 28 4.28 -21.65 -10.08
C LEU A 28 3.23 -22.16 -11.08
N ASP A 29 2.00 -22.32 -10.62
CA ASP A 29 0.85 -22.46 -11.52
C ASP A 29 0.39 -21.04 -11.94
N PRO A 30 0.57 -20.63 -13.21
CA PRO A 30 0.22 -19.29 -13.66
C PRO A 30 -1.29 -19.05 -13.69
N VAL A 31 -2.11 -20.08 -13.86
CA VAL A 31 -3.57 -19.95 -13.91
C VAL A 31 -4.12 -19.72 -12.50
N GLU A 32 -3.69 -20.55 -11.54
CA GLU A 32 -4.03 -20.36 -10.13
C GLU A 32 -3.47 -19.05 -9.58
N GLY A 33 -2.21 -18.75 -9.87
CA GLY A 33 -1.54 -17.50 -9.48
C GLY A 33 -2.26 -16.26 -10.01
N GLY A 34 -2.67 -16.30 -11.29
CA GLY A 34 -3.46 -15.23 -11.90
C GLY A 34 -4.81 -15.01 -11.20
N ARG A 35 -5.51 -16.08 -10.82
CA ARG A 35 -6.78 -15.98 -10.07
C ARG A 35 -6.58 -15.36 -8.69
N ARG A 36 -5.51 -15.75 -7.98
CA ARG A 36 -5.17 -15.17 -6.67
C ARG A 36 -4.83 -13.68 -6.78
N LEU A 37 -4.05 -13.30 -7.79
CA LEU A 37 -3.72 -11.90 -8.06
C LEU A 37 -4.98 -11.08 -8.37
N ALA A 38 -5.87 -11.59 -9.21
CA ALA A 38 -7.13 -10.92 -9.53
C ALA A 38 -8.00 -10.70 -8.28
N ASN A 39 -8.09 -11.70 -7.39
CA ASN A 39 -8.82 -11.58 -6.13
C ASN A 39 -8.18 -10.55 -5.20
N TYR A 40 -6.85 -10.58 -5.07
CA TYR A 40 -6.10 -9.61 -4.26
C TYR A 40 -6.34 -8.17 -4.74
N LEU A 41 -6.19 -7.91 -6.03
CA LEU A 41 -6.43 -6.58 -6.62
C LEU A 41 -7.87 -6.13 -6.43
N ARG A 42 -8.84 -7.05 -6.56
CA ARG A 42 -10.26 -6.73 -6.33
C ARG A 42 -10.54 -6.31 -4.89
N VAL A 43 -9.95 -6.99 -3.91
CA VAL A 43 -10.07 -6.63 -2.50
C VAL A 43 -9.44 -5.26 -2.23
N LEU A 44 -8.21 -5.03 -2.72
CA LEU A 44 -7.54 -3.74 -2.59
C LEU A 44 -8.38 -2.58 -3.15
N VAL A 45 -9.00 -2.77 -4.32
CA VAL A 45 -9.87 -1.74 -4.91
C VAL A 45 -11.10 -1.48 -4.03
N LEU A 46 -11.73 -2.53 -3.48
CA LEU A 46 -12.89 -2.36 -2.60
C LEU A 46 -12.52 -1.63 -1.29
N GLU A 47 -11.36 -1.93 -0.72
CA GLU A 47 -10.84 -1.24 0.47
C GLU A 47 -10.53 0.22 0.18
N ALA A 48 -9.82 0.49 -0.92
CA ALA A 48 -9.53 1.87 -1.34
C ALA A 48 -10.80 2.67 -1.56
N GLN A 49 -11.80 2.10 -2.25
CA GLN A 49 -13.11 2.74 -2.42
C GLN A 49 -13.82 2.97 -1.09
N THR A 50 -13.65 2.08 -0.11
CA THR A 50 -14.21 2.25 1.23
C THR A 50 -13.58 3.44 1.95
N MET A 51 -12.26 3.62 1.83
CA MET A 51 -11.57 4.80 2.37
C MET A 51 -12.06 6.10 1.69
N ALA A 52 -12.15 6.14 0.35
CA ALA A 52 -12.66 7.33 -0.35
C ALA A 52 -14.08 7.70 0.08
N ARG A 53 -14.98 6.71 0.24
CA ARG A 53 -16.33 6.95 0.75
C ARG A 53 -16.34 7.47 2.18
N ALA A 54 -15.45 7.00 3.04
CA ALA A 54 -15.33 7.50 4.41
C ALA A 54 -14.91 8.98 4.45
N CYS A 55 -14.12 9.43 3.47
CA CYS A 55 -13.76 10.82 3.25
C CYS A 55 -14.84 11.63 2.48
N GLY A 56 -16.01 11.03 2.18
CA GLY A 56 -17.09 11.69 1.44
C GLY A 56 -16.82 11.87 -0.06
N LYS A 57 -15.79 11.21 -0.62
CA LYS A 57 -15.41 11.30 -2.03
C LYS A 57 -16.04 10.17 -2.84
N SER A 58 -16.54 10.49 -4.03
CA SER A 58 -17.19 9.53 -4.95
C SER A 58 -16.21 8.69 -5.77
N HIS A 59 -14.95 9.13 -5.89
CA HIS A 59 -13.91 8.46 -6.65
C HIS A 59 -12.55 8.63 -5.97
N LEU A 60 -11.65 7.65 -6.15
CA LEU A 60 -10.30 7.67 -5.55
C LEU A 60 -9.48 8.89 -5.97
N HIS A 61 -9.57 9.29 -7.23
CA HIS A 61 -8.89 10.49 -7.75
C HIS A 61 -9.38 11.82 -7.15
N ASN A 62 -10.46 11.80 -6.35
CA ASN A 62 -10.97 12.98 -5.68
C ASN A 62 -10.44 13.12 -4.25
N LEU A 63 -9.62 12.17 -3.78
CA LEU A 63 -8.90 12.31 -2.52
C LEU A 63 -7.88 13.43 -2.65
N ASP A 64 -7.78 14.24 -1.61
CA ASP A 64 -6.84 15.35 -1.55
C ASP A 64 -6.21 15.46 -0.14
N PRO A 65 -5.18 16.30 0.05
CA PRO A 65 -4.49 16.40 1.33
C PRO A 65 -5.38 16.80 2.52
N GLU A 66 -6.55 17.38 2.28
CA GLU A 66 -7.51 17.76 3.34
C GLU A 66 -8.17 16.53 3.99
N ASP A 67 -8.16 15.39 3.30
CA ASP A 67 -8.68 14.10 3.79
C ASP A 67 -7.68 13.37 4.71
N LEU A 68 -6.43 13.86 4.80
CA LEU A 68 -5.36 13.22 5.56
C LEU A 68 -5.22 13.78 6.98
N VAL A 69 -4.88 12.90 7.91
CA VAL A 69 -4.46 13.26 9.28
C VAL A 69 -3.22 12.45 9.65
N ALA A 70 -2.34 13.05 10.44
CA ALA A 70 -1.13 12.41 10.93
C ALA A 70 -1.34 11.80 12.32
N LEU A 71 -0.76 10.63 12.56
CA LEU A 71 -0.79 9.95 13.87
C LEU A 71 0.34 10.40 14.81
N THR A 72 1.39 11.05 14.28
CA THR A 72 2.52 11.56 15.05
C THR A 72 2.78 13.02 14.75
N VAL A 73 3.41 13.73 15.69
CA VAL A 73 3.74 15.14 15.58
C VAL A 73 4.73 15.40 14.45
N GLU A 74 5.73 14.53 14.28
CA GLU A 74 6.74 14.61 13.24
C GLU A 74 6.11 14.45 11.86
N SER A 75 5.20 13.47 11.71
CA SER A 75 4.47 13.25 10.46
C SER A 75 3.58 14.45 10.12
N ALA A 76 2.90 15.02 11.12
CA ALA A 76 2.08 16.22 10.97
C ALA A 76 2.91 17.42 10.48
N ALA A 77 4.08 17.64 11.08
CA ALA A 77 5.01 18.70 10.72
C ALA A 77 5.58 18.53 9.30
N MET A 78 6.00 17.31 8.94
CA MET A 78 6.64 17.02 7.65
C MET A 78 5.64 17.02 6.49
N ALA A 79 4.49 16.37 6.67
CA ALA A 79 3.47 16.25 5.64
C ALA A 79 2.53 17.47 5.58
N ARG A 80 2.60 18.38 6.57
CA ARG A 80 1.77 19.59 6.70
C ARG A 80 0.27 19.28 6.73
N VAL A 81 -0.09 18.24 7.47
CA VAL A 81 -1.48 17.81 7.71
C VAL A 81 -1.78 17.81 9.21
N PRO A 82 -3.05 17.96 9.63
CA PRO A 82 -3.39 18.05 11.05
C PRO A 82 -3.02 16.79 11.84
N LEU A 83 -2.66 16.97 13.11
CA LEU A 83 -2.56 15.84 14.05
C LEU A 83 -3.96 15.28 14.33
N ALA A 84 -4.11 13.96 14.26
CA ALA A 84 -5.38 13.26 14.44
C ALA A 84 -6.13 13.71 15.71
N GLY A 85 -7.41 14.02 15.55
CA GLY A 85 -8.27 14.54 16.63
C GLY A 85 -8.12 16.05 16.91
N THR A 86 -7.32 16.77 16.11
CA THR A 86 -7.09 18.21 16.27
C THR A 86 -7.10 18.93 14.92
N SER A 87 -7.14 20.27 14.94
CA SER A 87 -6.86 21.12 13.77
C SER A 87 -5.42 21.66 13.76
N TRP A 88 -4.55 21.15 14.64
CA TRP A 88 -3.20 21.67 14.82
C TRP A 88 -2.21 21.05 13.85
N ILE A 89 -1.45 21.90 13.15
CA ILE A 89 -0.29 21.50 12.35
C ILE A 89 0.96 22.08 13.03
N PRO A 90 1.88 21.24 13.53
CA PRO A 90 3.10 21.74 14.15
C PRO A 90 3.92 22.59 13.17
N GLY A 91 4.35 23.77 13.62
CA GLY A 91 5.10 24.71 12.79
C GLY A 91 4.24 25.55 11.83
N SER A 92 2.91 25.39 11.79
CA SER A 92 2.01 26.22 10.97
C SER A 92 1.62 27.55 11.61
N GLY A 93 2.23 27.93 12.73
CA GLY A 93 2.05 29.25 13.32
C GLY A 93 2.63 30.30 12.39
N THR A 94 1.80 31.27 11.99
CA THR A 94 2.12 32.45 11.19
C THR A 94 3.57 32.91 11.39
N GLY A 95 4.43 32.58 10.42
CA GLY A 95 5.68 33.29 10.25
C GLY A 95 5.37 34.75 10.01
N TYR A 96 6.18 35.62 10.61
CA TYR A 96 6.22 37.05 10.29
C TYR A 96 6.39 37.28 8.79
#